data_AF-A0A2A4QRR4-F1
#
_entry.id   AF-A0A2A4QRR4-F1
#
_cell.length_a   1.000
_cell.length_b   1.000
_cell.length_c   1.000
_cell.angle_alpha   90.00
_cell.angle_beta   90.00
_cell.angle_gamma   90.00
#
_symmetry.space_group_name_H-M   'P 1'
#
loop_
_entity.id
_entity.type
_entity.pdbx_description
1 polymer ?
#
loop_
_entity_poly.entity_id
_entity_poly.type
_entity_poly.pdbx_seq_one_letter_code
_entity_poly.pdbx_strand_id
1 'polypeptide(L)'
;MNGNRSTTPLYRKLGITSDSEILVLNQPNNYIDFFSDFPSKVIIIEKRNRQQFGFIHIFVRTMSELESLYKTAKTSLKKNGILWISWPKKTSEINTELDKFMIMKYGLDNGLVDTKVASIDKNWSGHKFVYRLKDR
;
A
#
# COMPACT_ATOMS: atom_id res chain seq x y z
N MET A 1 -7.11 28.59 -21.89
CA MET A 1 -7.48 27.16 -21.74
C MET A 1 -7.28 26.78 -20.28
N ASN A 2 -8.38 26.60 -19.55
CA ASN A 2 -8.37 26.32 -18.12
C ASN A 2 -8.10 24.83 -17.88
N GLY A 3 -6.89 24.49 -17.47
CA GLY A 3 -6.50 23.15 -17.07
C GLY A 3 -5.85 23.17 -15.70
N ASN A 4 -6.61 23.49 -14.65
CA ASN A 4 -6.10 23.43 -13.28
C ASN A 4 -5.92 21.96 -12.87
N ARG A 5 -4.82 21.33 -13.32
CA ARG A 5 -4.43 19.99 -12.87
C ARG A 5 -3.62 20.12 -11.59
N SER A 6 -4.34 20.21 -10.47
CA SER A 6 -3.77 19.79 -9.20
C SER A 6 -3.64 18.26 -9.20
N THR A 7 -2.64 17.74 -9.91
CA THR A 7 -2.28 16.32 -9.79
C THR A 7 -1.50 16.18 -8.49
N THR A 8 -2.21 15.99 -7.38
CA THR A 8 -1.61 15.63 -6.10
C THR A 8 -0.58 14.51 -6.33
N PRO A 9 0.72 14.74 -5.99
CA PRO A 9 1.76 13.74 -6.14
C PRO A 9 1.37 12.39 -5.54
N LEU A 10 1.84 11.29 -6.15
CA LEU A 10 1.44 9.96 -5.73
C LEU A 10 1.74 9.72 -4.24
N TYR A 11 2.91 10.13 -3.73
CA TYR A 11 3.25 9.94 -2.32
C TYR A 11 2.24 10.62 -1.39
N ARG A 12 1.77 11.84 -1.72
CA ARG A 12 0.71 12.54 -0.96
C ARG A 12 -0.62 11.81 -1.08
N LYS A 13 -0.94 11.27 -2.27
CA LYS A 13 -2.17 10.50 -2.48
C LYS A 13 -2.21 9.23 -1.63
N LEU A 14 -1.06 8.58 -1.44
CA LEU A 14 -0.89 7.42 -0.56
C LEU A 14 -0.91 7.81 0.92
N GLY A 15 -0.54 9.04 1.24
CA GLY A 15 -0.51 9.57 2.62
C GLY A 15 0.88 9.51 3.26
N ILE A 16 1.94 9.48 2.45
CA ILE A 16 3.33 9.57 2.89
C ILE A 16 3.66 11.04 3.21
N THR A 17 4.30 11.27 4.34
CA THR A 17 4.80 12.59 4.78
C THR A 17 6.32 12.62 4.77
N SER A 18 6.93 13.81 4.86
CA SER A 18 8.39 14.00 4.83
C SER A 18 9.15 13.20 5.89
N ASP A 19 8.56 13.02 7.07
CA ASP A 19 9.20 12.39 8.22
C ASP A 19 8.67 10.96 8.44
N SER A 20 8.08 10.36 7.40
CA SER A 20 7.57 9.00 7.47
C SER A 20 8.71 7.99 7.48
N GLU A 21 8.63 7.04 8.41
CA GLU A 21 9.33 5.77 8.33
C GLU A 21 8.33 4.71 7.85
N ILE A 22 8.61 4.12 6.67
CA ILE A 22 7.66 3.26 5.97
C ILE A 22 8.23 1.85 5.80
N LEU A 23 7.38 0.84 5.99
CA LEU A 23 7.71 -0.54 5.67
C LEU A 23 7.18 -0.88 4.29
N VAL A 24 8.05 -1.29 3.37
CA VAL A 24 7.69 -1.74 2.03
C VAL A 24 8.06 -3.20 1.90
N LEU A 25 7.11 -4.06 1.54
CA LEU A 25 7.35 -5.50 1.40
C LEU A 25 7.01 -5.97 -0.01
N ASN A 26 7.87 -6.85 -0.55
CA ASN A 26 7.69 -7.51 -1.83
C ASN A 26 7.57 -6.56 -3.03
N GLN A 27 8.19 -5.37 -2.96
CA GLN A 27 8.22 -4.43 -4.08
C GLN A 27 8.78 -5.09 -5.36
N PRO A 28 8.15 -4.88 -6.53
CA PRO A 28 8.58 -5.51 -7.77
C PRO A 28 9.79 -4.82 -8.42
N ASN A 29 10.09 -3.59 -8.00
CA ASN A 29 11.23 -2.77 -8.40
C ASN A 29 11.56 -1.83 -7.23
N ASN A 30 12.50 -0.90 -7.42
CA ASN A 30 12.83 0.07 -6.39
C ASN A 30 11.61 0.96 -6.09
N TYR A 31 11.20 1.07 -4.82
CA TYR A 31 9.98 1.77 -4.42
C TYR A 31 9.89 3.20 -4.96
N ILE A 32 11.02 3.92 -4.99
CA ILE A 32 11.04 5.32 -5.40
C ILE A 32 10.70 5.49 -6.89
N ASP A 33 10.90 4.43 -7.71
CA ASP A 33 10.64 4.47 -9.15
C ASP A 33 9.14 4.58 -9.47
N PHE A 34 8.26 4.30 -8.50
CA PHE A 34 6.81 4.52 -8.64
C PHE A 34 6.43 6.00 -8.60
N PHE A 35 7.33 6.89 -8.19
CA PHE A 35 7.03 8.29 -7.89
C PHE A 35 7.82 9.23 -8.81
N SER A 36 7.14 10.25 -9.37
CA SER A 36 7.80 11.35 -10.08
C SER A 36 8.62 12.25 -9.15
N ASP A 37 8.26 12.28 -7.88
CA ASP A 37 8.88 13.01 -6.80
C ASP A 37 8.66 12.25 -5.48
N PHE A 38 9.65 12.25 -4.60
CA PHE A 38 9.57 11.55 -3.32
C PHE A 38 10.29 12.35 -2.23
N PRO A 39 9.74 12.48 -1.02
CA PRO A 39 10.40 13.26 0.04
C PRO A 39 11.72 12.61 0.45
N SER A 40 12.82 13.38 0.43
CA SER A 40 14.18 12.88 0.66
C SER A 40 14.45 12.37 2.09
N LYS A 41 13.62 12.76 3.06
CA LYS A 41 13.76 12.37 4.47
C LYS A 41 12.97 11.11 4.84
N VAL A 42 12.20 10.53 3.91
CA VAL A 42 11.46 9.29 4.16
C VAL A 42 12.45 8.14 4.29
N ILE A 43 12.33 7.39 5.37
CA ILE A 43 13.13 6.18 5.60
C ILE A 43 12.32 4.99 5.10
N ILE A 44 12.86 4.28 4.12
CA ILE A 44 12.25 3.06 3.57
C ILE A 44 12.91 1.85 4.21
N ILE A 45 12.08 1.01 4.84
CA ILE A 45 12.49 -0.25 5.42
C ILE A 45 11.89 -1.38 4.60
N GLU A 46 12.73 -2.32 4.18
CA GLU A 46 12.33 -3.41 3.27
C GLU A 46 12.17 -4.76 3.98
N LYS A 47 12.47 -4.82 5.28
CA LYS A 47 12.40 -6.02 6.10
C LYS A 47 11.75 -5.72 7.43
N ARG A 48 10.83 -6.57 7.86
CA ARG A 48 10.21 -6.46 9.19
C ARG A 48 11.27 -6.52 10.27
N ASN A 49 11.14 -5.62 11.24
CA ASN A 49 11.87 -5.64 12.51
C ASN A 49 10.85 -5.69 13.67
N ARG A 50 11.29 -5.47 14.92
CA ARG A 50 10.41 -5.49 16.10
C ARG A 50 9.54 -4.23 16.26
N GLN A 51 9.66 -3.26 15.36
CA GLN A 51 8.95 -1.98 15.41
C GLN A 51 7.56 -2.07 14.78
N GLN A 52 6.67 -1.16 15.21
CA GLN A 52 5.42 -0.88 14.52
C GLN A 52 5.53 0.34 13.60
N PHE A 53 4.89 0.27 12.44
CA PHE A 53 4.94 1.28 11.39
C PHE A 53 3.62 2.04 11.28
N GLY A 54 3.72 3.35 11.04
CA GLY A 54 2.56 4.18 10.72
C GLY A 54 2.09 4.03 9.28
N PHE A 55 2.96 3.54 8.40
CA PHE A 55 2.67 3.28 6.99
C PHE A 55 3.36 2.00 6.55
N ILE A 56 2.59 1.10 5.95
CA ILE A 56 3.08 -0.14 5.36
C ILE A 56 2.53 -0.24 3.94
N HIS A 57 3.35 -0.67 2.98
CA HIS A 57 2.92 -0.97 1.62
C HIS A 57 3.41 -2.35 1.22
N ILE A 58 2.50 -3.25 0.88
CA ILE A 58 2.82 -4.60 0.40
C ILE A 58 2.36 -4.77 -1.05
N PHE A 59 3.10 -5.54 -1.83
CA PHE A 59 2.75 -5.92 -3.20
C PHE A 59 2.52 -7.42 -3.27
N VAL A 60 1.42 -7.83 -3.88
CA VAL A 60 0.95 -9.22 -3.92
C VAL A 60 0.42 -9.57 -5.30
N ARG A 61 0.67 -10.79 -5.75
CA ARG A 61 0.22 -11.34 -7.03
C ARG A 61 -0.60 -12.61 -6.83
N THR A 62 -0.34 -13.36 -5.75
CA THR A 62 -1.01 -14.61 -5.41
C THR A 62 -1.72 -14.54 -4.07
N MET A 63 -2.68 -15.44 -3.86
CA MET A 63 -3.36 -15.55 -2.57
C MET A 63 -2.40 -15.87 -1.42
N SER A 64 -1.39 -16.73 -1.68
CA SER A 64 -0.37 -17.07 -0.68
C SER A 64 0.49 -15.87 -0.28
N GLU A 65 0.89 -15.03 -1.24
CA GLU A 65 1.59 -13.77 -0.96
C GLU A 65 0.70 -12.83 -0.13
N LEU A 66 -0.59 -12.71 -0.47
CA LEU A 66 -1.56 -11.91 0.28
C LEU A 66 -1.66 -12.37 1.73
N GLU A 67 -1.88 -13.66 1.98
CA GLU A 67 -2.03 -14.20 3.33
C GLU A 67 -0.78 -13.97 4.18
N SER A 68 0.39 -14.31 3.64
CA SER A 68 1.66 -14.21 4.36
C SER A 68 2.06 -12.76 4.65
N LEU A 69 1.98 -11.89 3.64
CA LEU A 69 2.39 -10.49 3.78
C LEU A 69 1.37 -9.68 4.57
N TYR A 70 0.08 -9.95 4.45
CA TYR A 70 -0.93 -9.31 5.27
C TYR A 70 -0.73 -9.62 6.76
N LYS A 71 -0.46 -10.88 7.12
CA LYS A 71 -0.18 -11.27 8.52
C LYS A 71 1.02 -10.50 9.08
N THR A 72 2.10 -10.45 8.29
CA THR A 72 3.32 -9.68 8.62
C THR A 72 3.03 -8.19 8.77
N ALA A 73 2.30 -7.60 7.82
CA ALA A 73 1.96 -6.19 7.81
C ALA A 73 1.05 -5.83 8.98
N LYS A 74 -0.06 -6.55 9.18
CA LYS A 74 -1.03 -6.28 10.25
C LYS A 74 -0.41 -6.39 11.63
N THR A 75 0.49 -7.35 11.87
CA THR A 75 1.20 -7.47 13.17
C THR A 75 2.23 -6.37 13.40
N SER A 76 2.66 -5.68 12.35
CA SER A 76 3.61 -4.56 12.42
C SER A 76 2.93 -3.21 12.25
N LEU A 77 1.60 -3.16 12.09
CA LEU A 77 0.84 -1.95 11.83
C LEU A 77 0.45 -1.27 13.14
N LYS A 78 0.77 0.03 13.29
CA LYS A 78 0.22 0.83 14.39
C LYS A 78 -1.30 0.88 14.30
N LYS A 79 -1.99 1.03 15.44
CA LYS A 79 -3.46 1.13 15.49
C LYS A 79 -4.04 2.29 14.66
N ASN A 80 -3.32 3.40 14.59
CA ASN A 80 -3.65 4.55 13.73
C ASN A 80 -2.92 4.52 12.37
N GLY A 81 -2.27 3.41 12.03
CA GLY A 81 -1.47 3.25 10.83
C GLY A 81 -2.28 2.98 9.57
N ILE A 82 -1.58 3.05 8.45
CA ILE A 82 -2.10 2.83 7.10
C ILE A 82 -1.41 1.61 6.48
N LEU A 83 -2.20 0.68 5.94
CA LEU A 83 -1.71 -0.42 5.11
C LEU A 83 -2.17 -0.22 3.67
N TRP A 84 -1.25 -0.10 2.73
CA TRP A 84 -1.54 -0.22 1.32
C TRP A 84 -1.25 -1.66 0.85
N ILE A 85 -2.19 -2.26 0.13
CA ILE A 85 -2.02 -3.56 -0.52
C ILE A 85 -2.17 -3.33 -2.02
N SER A 86 -1.12 -3.62 -2.78
CA SER A 86 -1.09 -3.44 -4.22
C SER A 86 -1.06 -4.77 -4.97
N TRP A 87 -1.82 -4.83 -6.06
CA TRP A 87 -1.95 -5.99 -6.94
C TRP A 87 -1.86 -5.57 -8.41
N PRO A 88 -1.42 -6.47 -9.32
CA PRO A 88 -1.41 -6.15 -10.73
C PRO A 88 -2.81 -5.87 -11.28
N LYS A 89 -2.91 -4.85 -12.12
CA LYS A 89 -4.13 -4.54 -12.86
C LYS A 89 -4.45 -5.64 -13.85
N LYS A 90 -5.74 -5.80 -14.16
CA LYS A 90 -6.20 -6.67 -15.26
C LYS A 90 -5.60 -6.30 -16.62
N THR A 91 -5.22 -5.03 -16.81
CA THR A 91 -4.58 -4.52 -18.04
C THR A 91 -3.06 -4.67 -18.04
N SER A 92 -2.46 -5.16 -16.95
CA SER A 92 -1.03 -5.42 -16.85
C SER A 92 -0.69 -6.75 -17.51
N GLU A 93 0.52 -6.89 -18.04
CA GLU A 93 1.06 -8.18 -18.50
C GLU A 93 1.57 -9.05 -17.34
N ILE A 94 1.57 -8.52 -16.11
CA ILE A 94 1.97 -9.26 -14.91
C ILE A 94 0.83 -10.21 -14.49
N ASN A 95 1.10 -11.50 -14.51
CA ASN A 95 0.17 -12.53 -14.03
C ASN A 95 -0.19 -12.33 -12.56
N THR A 96 -1.49 -12.45 -12.25
CA THR A 96 -2.00 -12.39 -10.90
C THR A 96 -3.24 -13.26 -10.74
N GLU A 97 -3.40 -13.84 -9.56
CA GLU A 97 -4.62 -14.53 -9.11
C GLU A 97 -5.65 -13.56 -8.51
N LEU A 98 -5.24 -12.30 -8.28
CA LEU A 98 -5.94 -11.37 -7.41
C LEU A 98 -6.65 -10.29 -8.23
N ASP A 99 -7.83 -9.92 -7.76
CA ASP A 99 -8.53 -8.72 -8.22
C ASP A 99 -8.85 -7.78 -7.05
N LYS A 100 -9.44 -6.63 -7.41
CA LYS A 100 -9.86 -5.60 -6.46
C LYS A 100 -10.74 -6.15 -5.33
N PHE A 101 -11.72 -6.98 -5.68
CA PHE A 101 -12.72 -7.46 -4.74
C PHE A 101 -12.13 -8.50 -3.79
N MET A 102 -11.21 -9.34 -4.27
CA MET A 102 -10.46 -10.27 -3.42
C MET A 102 -9.62 -9.53 -2.37
N ILE A 103 -8.87 -8.50 -2.77
CA ILE A 103 -8.07 -7.67 -1.85
C ILE A 103 -8.97 -7.00 -0.81
N MET A 104 -10.05 -6.36 -1.25
CA MET A 104 -11.02 -5.67 -0.39
C MET A 104 -11.64 -6.63 0.63
N LYS A 105 -12.17 -7.77 0.16
CA LYS A 105 -12.80 -8.79 1.02
C LYS A 105 -11.80 -9.33 2.03
N TYR A 106 -10.58 -9.65 1.61
CA TYR A 106 -9.57 -10.20 2.51
C TYR A 106 -9.23 -9.24 3.66
N GLY A 107 -9.02 -7.95 3.35
CA GLY A 107 -8.76 -6.95 4.39
C GLY A 107 -9.93 -6.78 5.37
N LEU A 108 -11.17 -6.79 4.85
CA LEU A 108 -12.39 -6.69 5.67
C LEU A 108 -12.55 -7.88 6.61
N ASP A 109 -12.46 -9.10 6.09
CA ASP A 109 -12.56 -10.35 6.86
C ASP A 109 -11.47 -10.42 7.93
N ASN A 110 -10.30 -9.86 7.63
CA ASN A 110 -9.17 -9.82 8.54
C ASN A 110 -9.09 -8.51 9.34
N GLY A 111 -10.22 -7.86 9.64
CA GLY A 111 -10.33 -6.84 10.69
C GLY A 111 -9.78 -5.46 10.36
N LEU A 112 -9.52 -5.16 9.08
CA LEU A 112 -9.30 -3.80 8.62
C LEU A 112 -10.53 -3.32 7.82
N VAL A 113 -10.53 -2.05 7.43
CA VAL A 113 -11.53 -1.47 6.52
C VAL A 113 -10.81 -0.69 5.43
N ASP A 114 -11.25 -0.84 4.19
CA ASP A 114 -10.71 -0.07 3.08
C ASP A 114 -11.28 1.35 3.07
N THR A 115 -10.48 2.31 2.63
CA THR A 115 -10.83 3.75 2.66
C THR A 115 -10.54 4.47 1.36
N LYS A 116 -9.66 3.92 0.52
CA LYS A 116 -9.24 4.53 -0.74
C LYS A 116 -8.68 3.49 -1.69
N VAL A 117 -8.82 3.76 -2.97
CA VAL A 117 -8.14 3.04 -4.05
C VAL A 117 -7.28 4.02 -4.85
N ALA A 118 -6.14 3.57 -5.36
CA ALA A 118 -5.27 4.36 -6.23
C ALA A 118 -4.59 3.50 -7.29
N SER A 119 -4.36 4.08 -8.46
CA SER A 119 -3.36 3.59 -9.40
C SER A 119 -1.98 3.91 -8.81
N ILE A 120 -1.11 2.91 -8.66
CA ILE A 120 0.28 3.10 -8.24
C ILE A 120 1.11 3.49 -9.46
N ASP A 121 1.02 2.70 -10.53
CA ASP A 121 1.64 3.01 -11.83
C ASP A 121 0.77 2.43 -12.96
N LYS A 122 1.33 2.20 -14.15
CA LYS A 122 0.62 1.57 -15.27
C LYS A 122 0.22 0.11 -14.98
N ASN A 123 0.93 -0.60 -14.11
CA ASN A 123 0.81 -2.03 -13.88
C ASN A 123 0.07 -2.39 -12.59
N TRP A 124 0.11 -1.53 -11.57
CA TRP A 124 -0.33 -1.83 -10.21
C TRP A 124 -1.45 -0.90 -9.74
N SER A 125 -2.46 -1.48 -9.11
CA SER A 125 -3.46 -0.78 -8.30
C SER A 125 -3.19 -1.04 -6.83
N GLY A 126 -3.64 -0.14 -5.96
CA GLY A 126 -3.52 -0.28 -4.51
C GLY A 126 -4.81 0.05 -3.78
N HIS A 127 -5.05 -0.64 -2.67
CA HIS A 127 -6.13 -0.36 -1.71
C HIS A 127 -5.55 0.07 -0.37
N LYS A 128 -6.09 1.14 0.18
CA LYS A 128 -5.74 1.67 1.50
C LYS A 128 -6.64 1.07 2.56
N PHE A 129 -6.03 0.42 3.53
CA PHE A 129 -6.67 -0.14 4.72
C PHE A 129 -6.22 0.57 5.99
N VAL A 130 -7.14 0.61 6.97
CA VAL A 130 -6.91 1.10 8.32
C VAL A 130 -7.66 0.22 9.32
N TYR A 131 -7.29 0.28 10.60
CA TYR A 131 -8.12 -0.32 11.64
C TYR A 131 -9.49 0.36 11.67
N ARG A 132 -10.54 -0.44 11.90
CA ARG A 132 -11.90 0.05 12.12
C ARG A 132 -11.89 0.96 13.35
N LEU A 133 -12.77 1.97 13.37
CA LEU A 133 -12.79 2.96 14.47
C LEU A 133 -12.86 2.32 15.86
N LYS A 134 -13.65 1.24 16.01
CA LYS A 134 -13.79 0.49 17.26
C LYS A 134 -12.56 -0.34 17.67
N ASP A 135 -11.64 -0.58 16.75
CA ASP A 135 -10.47 -1.45 16.94
C ASP A 135 -9.15 -0.65 17.04
N ARG A 136 -9.26 0.69 17.02
CA ARG A 136 -8.16 1.65 17.18
C ARG A 136 -7.83 1.90 18.65
#